data_AF-A0AAE4CXR4-F1
#
_entry.id   AF-A0AAE4CXR4-F1
#
_cell.length_a   1.000
_cell.length_b   1.000
_cell.length_c   1.000
_cell.angle_alpha   90.00
_cell.angle_beta   90.00
_cell.angle_gamma   90.00
#
_symmetry.space_group_name_H-M   'P 1'
#
loop_
_entity.id
_entity.type
_entity.pdbx_description
1 polymer ?
#
loop_
_entity_poly.entity_id
_entity_poly.type
_entity_poly.pdbx_seq_one_letter_code
_entity_poly.pdbx_strand_id
1 'polypeptide(L)' 'MYYVLVALAVVTGVAAFVYGGADDSPGLQLIGAVLVLGSAALAVRRARRRTP' A
#
# COMPACT_ATOMS: atom_id res chain seq x y z
N MET A 1 9.79 -12.68 -4.80
CA MET A 1 10.13 -11.64 -3.80
C MET A 1 9.38 -10.33 -4.02
N TYR A 2 9.51 -9.64 -5.15
CA TYR A 2 8.83 -8.34 -5.37
C TYR A 2 7.33 -8.34 -5.04
N TYR A 3 6.56 -9.27 -5.61
CA TYR A 3 5.12 -9.34 -5.37
C TYR A 3 4.74 -9.69 -3.92
N VAL A 4 5.61 -10.45 -3.22
CA VAL A 4 5.42 -10.73 -1.79
C VAL A 4 5.57 -9.44 -0.98
N LEU A 5 6.59 -8.63 -1.29
CA LEU A 5 6.78 -7.33 -0.63
C LEU A 5 5.63 -6.35 -0.93
N VAL A 6 5.12 -6.34 -2.17
CA VAL A 6 3.92 -5.56 -2.53
C VAL A 6 2.71 -6.02 -1.72
N ALA A 7 2.47 -7.33 -1.62
CA ALA A 7 1.35 -7.86 -0.86
C ALA A 7 1.45 -7.49 0.63
N LEU A 8 2.63 -7.64 1.23
CA LEU A 8 2.87 -7.23 2.61
C LEU A 8 2.66 -5.73 2.81
N ALA A 9 3.18 -4.89 1.91
CA ALA A 9 2.98 -3.44 1.98
C ALA A 9 1.50 -3.05 1.88
N VAL A 10 0.73 -3.72 1.03
CA VAL A 10 -0.72 -3.49 0.91
C VAL A 10 -1.43 -3.90 2.21
N VAL A 11 -1.16 -5.10 2.74
CA VAL A 11 -1.78 -5.57 3.99
C VAL A 11 -1.46 -4.63 5.16
N THR A 12 -0.21 -4.22 5.31
CA THR A 12 0.21 -3.26 6.34
C THR A 12 -0.44 -1.89 6.13
N GLY A 13 -0.52 -1.41 4.89
CA GLY A 13 -1.15 -0.13 4.58
C GLY A 13 -2.65 -0.12 4.88
N VAL A 14 -3.36 -1.21 4.55
CA VAL A 14 -4.78 -1.39 4.90
C VAL A 14 -4.96 -1.43 6.42
N ALA A 15 -4.12 -2.20 7.12
CA ALA A 15 -4.16 -2.24 8.58
C ALA A 15 -3.93 -0.85 9.19
N ALA A 16 -2.91 -0.11 8.74
CA ALA A 16 -2.65 1.25 9.19
C ALA A 16 -3.82 2.19 8.89
N PHE A 17 -4.46 2.08 7.73
CA PHE A 17 -5.62 2.90 7.38
C PHE A 17 -6.83 2.63 8.30
N VAL A 18 -7.14 1.36 8.54
CA VAL A 18 -8.29 0.95 9.36
C VAL A 18 -8.04 1.28 10.84
N TYR A 19 -6.89 0.89 11.39
CA TYR A 19 -6.57 1.17 12.79
C TYR A 19 -6.32 2.66 13.04
N GLY A 20 -5.75 3.39 12.07
CA GLY A 20 -5.63 4.85 12.14
C GLY A 20 -6.98 5.55 12.14
N GLY A 21 -7.96 5.04 11.39
CA GLY A 21 -9.33 5.54 11.45
C GLY A 21 -10.04 5.18 12.77
N ALA A 22 -9.79 3.99 13.32
CA ALA A 22 -10.34 3.58 14.62
C ALA A 22 -9.74 4.36 15.81
N ASP A 23 -8.54 4.90 15.63
CA ASP A 23 -7.79 5.69 16.61
C ASP A 23 -7.93 7.21 16.39
N ASP A 24 -8.82 7.66 15.49
CA ASP A 24 -8.96 9.07 15.10
C ASP A 24 -7.62 9.76 14.77
N SER A 25 -6.68 8.98 14.24
CA SER A 25 -5.30 9.36 13.94
C SER A 25 -5.17 9.63 12.42
N PRO A 26 -5.44 10.87 11.95
CA PRO A 26 -5.45 11.18 10.52
C PRO A 26 -4.09 10.94 9.85
N GLY A 27 -2.99 11.07 10.61
CA GLY A 27 -1.64 10.80 10.11
C GLY A 27 -1.41 9.32 9.76
N LEU A 28 -1.77 8.40 10.66
CA LEU A 28 -1.64 6.97 10.41
C LEU A 28 -2.55 6.52 9.26
N GLN A 29 -3.76 7.10 9.20
CA GLN A 29 -4.69 6.85 8.11
C GLN A 29 -4.11 7.31 6.76
N LEU A 30 -3.53 8.52 6.69
CA LEU A 30 -2.87 9.01 5.48
C LEU A 30 -1.65 8.17 5.08
N ILE A 31 -0.82 7.77 6.04
CA ILE A 31 0.33 6.86 5.79
C ILE A 31 -0.17 5.53 5.22
N GLY A 32 -1.23 4.96 5.79
CA GLY A 32 -1.86 3.74 5.29
C GLY A 32 -2.34 3.89 3.85
N ALA A 33 -3.04 4.98 3.53
CA ALA A 33 -3.53 5.27 2.18
C ALA A 33 -2.37 5.39 1.17
N VAL A 34 -1.34 6.16 1.50
CA VAL A 34 -0.16 6.34 0.64
C VAL A 34 0.54 5.02 0.41
N LEU A 35 0.67 4.18 1.44
CA LEU A 35 1.34 2.89 1.33
C LEU A 35 0.57 1.93 0.40
N VAL A 36 -0.75 1.87 0.50
CA VAL A 36 -1.60 1.06 -0.38
C VAL A 36 -1.53 1.56 -1.82
N LEU A 37 -1.78 2.84 -2.05
CA LEU A 37 -1.81 3.44 -3.39
C LEU A 37 -0.44 3.39 -4.06
N GLY A 38 0.63 3.71 -3.32
CA GLY A 38 2.00 3.65 -3.81
C GLY A 38 2.42 2.24 -4.20
N SER A 39 2.06 1.24 -3.40
CA SER A 39 2.33 -0.17 -3.70
C SER A 39 1.61 -0.62 -4.96
N ALA A 40 0.33 -0.26 -5.12
CA ALA A 40 -0.44 -0.56 -6.33
C ALA A 40 0.18 0.11 -7.57
N ALA A 41 0.49 1.40 -7.48
CA ALA A 41 1.10 2.15 -8.58
C ALA A 41 2.46 1.56 -9.00
N LEU A 42 3.32 1.19 -8.03
CA LEU A 42 4.59 0.53 -8.29
C LEU A 42 4.40 -0.83 -8.96
N ALA A 43 3.45 -1.64 -8.47
CA ALA A 43 3.17 -2.97 -9.01
C ALA A 43 2.69 -2.89 -10.47
N VAL A 44 1.76 -1.97 -10.76
CA VAL A 44 1.27 -1.70 -12.11
C VAL A 44 2.41 -1.21 -13.00
N ARG A 45 3.22 -0.26 -12.53
CA ARG A 45 4.37 0.24 -13.30
C ARG A 45 5.36 -0.89 -13.62
N ARG A 46 5.62 -1.79 -12.68
CA ARG A 46 6.49 -2.95 -12.88
C ARG A 46 5.90 -3.92 -13.90
N ALA A 47 4.61 -4.22 -13.81
CA ALA A 47 3.91 -5.10 -14.74
C ALA A 47 3.96 -4.55 -16.17
N ARG A 48 3.63 -3.27 -16.36
CA ARG A 48 3.67 -2.60 -17.67
C ARG A 48 5.06 -2.56 -18.31
N ARG A 49 6.14 -2.53 -17.52
CA ARG A 49 7.52 -2.60 -18.03
C ARG A 49 7.97 -4.00 -18.40
N ARG A 50 7.21 -5.03 -18.01
CA ARG A 50 7.51 -6.43 -18.32
C ARG A 50 6.66 -6.95 -19.48
N THR A 51 5.58 -6.28 -19.83
CA THR A 51 4.82 -6.54 -21.05
C THR A 51 5.58 -5.90 -22.23
N PRO A 52 6.07 -6.68 -23.21
CA PRO A 52 6.73 -6.18 -24.40
C PRO A 52 5.79 -5.39 -25.31
#